data_AF-A0A2T9Y7Y2-F1
#
_entry.id   AF-A0A2T9Y7Y2-F1
#
_cell.length_a   1.000
_cell.length_b   1.000
_cell.length_c   1.000
_cell.angle_alpha   90.00
_cell.angle_beta   90.00
_cell.angle_gamma   90.00
#
_symmetry.space_group_name_H-M   'P 1'
#
loop_
_entity.id
_entity.type
_entity.pdbx_description
1 polymer ?
#
loop_
_entity_poly.entity_id
_entity_poly.type
_entity_poly.pdbx_seq_one_letter_code
_entity_poly.pdbx_strand_id
1 'polypeptide(L)' 'MDEFKHKIKHEFALVGAQELLSSMNELCFNKCIFKPSSELDYSQKDCLSSCTSKFILSREVELKSSNARVGILN' A
#
# COMPACT_ATOMS: atom_id res chain seq x y z
N MET A 1 15.90 13.52 -23.43
CA MET A 1 15.52 14.05 -22.10
C MET A 1 14.16 13.54 -21.63
N ASP A 2 13.15 13.42 -22.49
CA ASP A 2 11.82 12.93 -22.08
C ASP A 2 11.80 11.43 -21.74
N GLU A 3 12.57 10.61 -22.46
CA GLU A 3 12.76 9.19 -22.14
C GLU A 3 13.35 8.98 -20.73
N PHE A 4 14.36 9.78 -20.36
CA PHE A 4 14.95 9.74 -19.02
C PHE A 4 13.94 10.11 -17.93
N LYS A 5 13.13 11.16 -18.16
CA LYS A 5 12.03 11.54 -17.24
C LYS A 5 10.98 10.42 -17.13
N HIS A 6 10.66 9.76 -18.23
CA HIS A 6 9.71 8.64 -18.24
C HIS A 6 10.26 7.46 -17.41
N LYS A 7 11.53 7.10 -17.62
CA LYS A 7 12.20 6.04 -16.88
C LYS A 7 12.23 6.33 -15.37
N ILE A 8 12.62 7.54 -14.97
CA ILE A 8 12.63 7.92 -13.54
C ILE A 8 11.22 7.86 -12.94
N LYS A 9 10.20 8.36 -13.64
CA LYS A 9 8.81 8.29 -13.15
C LYS A 9 8.34 6.84 -12.98
N HIS A 10 8.69 5.98 -13.92
CA HIS A 10 8.36 4.56 -13.84
C HIS A 10 9.03 3.88 -12.64
N GLU A 11 10.33 4.11 -12.44
CA GLU A 11 11.06 3.58 -11.29
C GLU A 11 10.50 4.09 -9.96
N PHE A 12 10.15 5.38 -9.86
CA PHE A 12 9.52 5.95 -8.67
C PHE A 12 8.15 5.33 -8.38
N ALA A 13 7.34 5.09 -9.41
CA ALA A 13 6.05 4.42 -9.27
C ALA A 13 6.20 2.97 -8.77
N LEU A 14 7.21 2.24 -9.26
CA LEU A 14 7.52 0.89 -8.79
C LEU A 14 7.92 0.88 -7.32
N VAL A 15 8.82 1.77 -6.90
CA VAL A 15 9.25 1.88 -5.50
C VAL A 15 8.07 2.26 -4.61
N GLY A 16 7.24 3.23 -5.02
CA GLY A 16 6.05 3.61 -4.28
C GLY A 16 5.05 2.45 -4.11
N ALA A 17 4.90 1.59 -5.13
CA ALA A 17 4.09 0.38 -5.03
C ALA A 17 4.69 -0.64 -4.06
N GLN A 18 6.01 -0.82 -4.06
CA GLN A 18 6.69 -1.72 -3.11
C GLN A 18 6.52 -1.28 -1.66
N GLU A 19 6.66 0.02 -1.38
CA GLU A 19 6.43 0.58 -0.04
C GLU A 19 5.00 0.40 0.44
N LEU A 20 4.03 0.61 -0.46
CA LEU A 20 2.61 0.40 -0.18
C LEU A 20 2.33 -1.06 0.19
N LEU A 21 2.87 -2.01 -0.58
CA LEU A 21 2.72 -3.44 -0.33
C LEU A 21 3.39 -3.86 0.98
N SER A 22 4.60 -3.37 1.27
CA SER A 22 5.29 -3.67 2.53
C SER A 22 4.51 -3.17 3.73
N SER A 23 4.02 -1.92 3.67
CA SER A 23 3.21 -1.31 4.73
C SER A 23 1.90 -2.07 4.95
N MET A 24 1.24 -2.50 3.86
CA MET A 24 0.01 -3.29 3.92
C MET A 24 0.24 -4.63 4.61
N ASN A 25 1.30 -5.32 4.20
CA ASN A 25 1.66 -6.63 4.73
C ASN A 25 1.94 -6.55 6.23
N GLU A 26 2.76 -5.60 6.66
CA GLU A 26 3.07 -5.41 8.08
C GLU A 26 1.81 -5.10 8.90
N LEU A 27 1.01 -4.12 8.45
CA LEU A 27 -0.20 -3.73 9.16
C LEU A 27 -1.19 -4.88 9.27
N CYS A 28 -1.55 -5.50 8.15
CA CYS A 28 -2.58 -6.52 8.13
C CYS A 28 -2.12 -7.83 8.78
N PHE A 29 -0.84 -8.17 8.70
CA PHE A 29 -0.29 -9.30 9.45
C PHE A 29 -0.42 -9.05 10.96
N ASN A 30 0.06 -7.91 11.45
CA ASN A 30 0.00 -7.56 12.87
C ASN A 30 -1.43 -7.46 13.41
N LYS A 31 -2.40 -7.08 12.57
CA LYS A 31 -3.81 -6.96 12.96
C LYS A 31 -4.59 -8.27 12.90
N CYS A 32 -4.25 -9.18 12.00
CA CYS A 32 -5.07 -10.37 11.73
C CYS A 32 -4.42 -11.69 12.17
N ILE A 33 -3.09 -11.74 12.33
CA ILE A 33 -2.36 -12.98 12.64
C ILE A 33 -1.90 -12.99 14.09
N PHE A 34 -2.80 -13.31 15.02
CA PHE A 34 -2.51 -13.38 16.46
C PHE A 34 -1.75 -14.65 16.88
N LYS A 35 -1.96 -15.74 16.15
CA LYS A 35 -1.29 -17.03 16.37
C LYS A 35 -0.76 -17.53 15.03
N PRO A 36 0.54 -17.37 14.75
CA PRO A 36 1.14 -17.87 13.52
C PRO A 36 1.03 -19.40 13.46
N SER A 37 0.54 -19.90 12.33
CA SER A 37 0.49 -21.31 11.99
C SER A 37 0.91 -21.49 10.53
N SER A 38 1.13 -22.74 10.11
CA SER A 38 1.41 -23.08 8.71
C SER A 38 0.24 -22.79 7.76
N GLU A 39 -0.96 -22.66 8.30
CA GLU A 39 -2.18 -22.40 7.55
C GLU A 39 -2.99 -21.29 8.20
N LEU A 40 -3.71 -20.55 7.37
CA LEU A 40 -4.66 -19.54 7.81
C LEU A 40 -6.03 -20.17 8.07
N ASP A 41 -6.58 -19.92 9.25
CA ASP A 41 -7.97 -20.27 9.53
C ASP A 41 -8.96 -19.33 8.81
N TYR A 42 -10.25 -19.64 8.88
CA TYR A 42 -11.29 -18.85 8.24
C TYR A 42 -11.33 -17.39 8.74
N SER A 43 -11.17 -17.18 10.05
CA SER A 43 -11.21 -15.84 10.66
C SER A 43 -10.02 -14.99 10.23
N GLN A 44 -8.82 -15.59 10.15
CA GLN A 44 -7.62 -14.92 9.66
C GLN A 44 -7.76 -14.54 8.19
N LYS A 45 -8.30 -15.43 7.35
CA LYS A 45 -8.56 -15.16 5.91
C LYS A 45 -9.57 -14.02 5.73
N ASP A 46 -10.69 -14.07 6.46
CA ASP A 46 -11.72 -13.04 6.40
C ASP A 46 -11.20 -11.67 6.88
N CYS A 47 -10.45 -11.67 8.00
CA CYS A 47 -9.79 -10.47 8.51
C CYS A 47 -8.81 -9.87 7.49
N LEU A 48 -7.95 -10.69 6.88
CA LEU A 48 -6.99 -10.22 5.87
C LEU A 48 -7.69 -9.62 4.66
N SER A 49 -8.73 -10.27 4.14
CA SER A 49 -9.53 -9.76 3.02
C SER A 49 -10.14 -8.38 3.33
N SER A 50 -10.72 -8.24 4.52
CA SER A 50 -11.26 -6.95 4.98
C SER A 50 -10.15 -5.91 5.18
N CYS A 51 -9.02 -6.30 5.76
CA CYS A 51 -7.92 -5.40 6.08
C CYS A 51 -7.26 -4.82 4.84
N THR A 52 -6.92 -5.66 3.86
CA THR A 52 -6.28 -5.19 2.62
C THR A 52 -7.19 -4.25 1.84
N SER A 53 -8.48 -4.58 1.75
CA SER A 53 -9.50 -3.72 1.11
C SER A 53 -9.57 -2.35 1.78
N LYS A 54 -9.65 -2.31 3.12
CA LYS A 54 -9.69 -1.05 3.88
C LYS A 54 -8.39 -0.26 3.77
N PHE A 55 -7.24 -0.94 3.79
CA PHE A 55 -5.94 -0.31 3.65
C PHE A 55 -5.82 0.42 2.31
N ILE A 56 -6.16 -0.25 1.20
CA ILE A 56 -6.12 0.35 -0.14
C ILE A 56 -7.03 1.57 -0.20
N LEU A 57 -8.28 1.48 0.30
CA LEU A 57 -9.21 2.61 0.34
C LEU A 57 -8.67 3.79 1.17
N SER A 58 -8.06 3.53 2.34
CA SER A 58 -7.44 4.58 3.16
C SER A 58 -6.31 5.26 2.40
N ARG A 59 -5.41 4.46 1.82
CA ARG A 59 -4.24 4.96 1.09
C ARG A 59 -4.64 5.72 -0.17
N GLU A 60 -5.71 5.32 -0.87
CA GLU A 60 -6.25 6.09 -1.99
C GLU A 60 -6.71 7.49 -1.57
N VAL A 61 -7.40 7.61 -0.43
CA VAL A 61 -7.85 8.91 0.11
C VAL A 61 -6.65 9.75 0.54
N GLU A 62 -5.67 9.14 1.21
CA GLU A 62 -4.45 9.81 1.65
C GLU A 62 -3.60 10.31 0.47
N LEU A 63 -3.42 9.50 -0.58
CA LEU A 63 -2.67 9.89 -1.78
C LEU A 63 -3.36 11.04 -2.52
N LYS A 64 -4.69 11.01 -2.63
CA LYS A 64 -5.47 12.13 -3.18
C LYS A 64 -5.30 13.41 -2.36
N SER A 65 -5.23 13.28 -1.02
CA SER A 65 -4.95 14.41 -0.12
C SER A 65 -3.50 14.89 -0.20
N SER A 66 -2.53 14.00 -0.42
CA SER A 66 -1.10 14.33 -0.50
C SER A 66 -0.73 15.03 -1.81
N ASN A 67 -1.39 14.69 -2.93
CA ASN A 67 -1.26 15.45 -4.19
C ASN A 67 -1.68 16.92 -4.04
N ALA A 68 -2.50 17.26 -3.03
CA ALA A 68 -2.82 18.65 -2.71
C ALA A 68 -1.61 19.43 -2.14
N ARG A 69 -0.55 18.76 -1.66
CA ARG A 69 0.66 19.40 -1.14
C ARG A 69 1.78 19.55 -2.19
N VAL A 70 1.88 18.65 -3.17
CA VAL A 70 2.86 18.77 -4.27
C VAL A 70 2.47 19.88 -5.26
N GLY A 71 1.17 20.17 -5.40
CA GLY A 71 0.67 21.26 -6.25
C GLY A 71 1.01 22.69 -5.80
N ILE A 72 1.70 22.87 -4.66
CA ILE A 72 2.11 24.19 -4.13
C ILE A 72 3.59 24.50 -4.49
N LEU A 73 4.31 23.55 -5.09
CA LEU A 73 5.71 23.71 -5.50
C LEU A 73 5.92 23.87 -7.02
N ASN A 74 4.86 24.18 -7.78
CA ASN A 74 4.95 24.58 -9.20
C ASN A 74 4.42 26.00 -9.40
#